data_AF-A0A7W7WPW8-F1
#
_entry.id   AF-A0A7W7WPW8-F1
#
_cell.length_a   1.000
_cell.length_b   1.000
_cell.length_c   1.000
_cell.angle_alpha   90.00
_cell.angle_beta   90.00
_cell.angle_gamma   90.00
#
_symmetry.space_group_name_H-M   'P 1'
#
loop_
_entity.id
_entity.type
_entity.pdbx_description
1 polymer ?
#
loop_
_entity_poly.entity_id
_entity_poly.type
_entity_poly.pdbx_seq_one_letter_code
_entity_poly.pdbx_strand_id
1 'polypeptide(L)'
;MASELGDFLRARRDRAQPSDLGLMSGGTRRVAGLRRDELALLAGVSSDYYTRIEQGRVRPSQQVLAALARVLRLDGTEREHLLRLAQRSAHMIIRRRPREVVAAGTLDLLSRLDDLPAIVLGRALDALAWTPLGAALLALSDDGERNMARRIFLLPETRQLYPNWDAVAAELVAHLRRLSAARETHGELAELIDELTVASGEFAALWSRHDVTAGVTRRKTFRHRLAGTFELEPDVLTLTRDEQTLCIYRAVPDSPGVDALALLNTLVASGLAGTNQRPADIGTDVTG
;
A
#
# COMPACT_ATOMS: atom_id res chain seq x y z
N MET A 1 23.46 3.87 -12.30
CA MET A 1 24.18 2.65 -11.89
C MET A 1 23.12 1.66 -11.45
N ALA A 2 23.10 0.46 -12.03
CA ALA A 2 22.17 -0.60 -11.62
C ALA A 2 22.54 -1.08 -10.21
N SER A 3 21.56 -1.50 -9.41
CA SER A 3 21.82 -2.10 -8.10
C SER A 3 22.32 -3.53 -8.26
N GLU A 4 22.98 -4.09 -7.24
CA GLU A 4 23.39 -5.51 -7.23
C GLU A 4 22.20 -6.44 -7.54
N LEU A 5 21.01 -6.10 -7.02
CA LEU A 5 19.75 -6.78 -7.36
C LEU A 5 19.43 -6.69 -8.85
N GLY A 6 19.54 -5.50 -9.43
CA GLY A 6 19.26 -5.26 -10.84
C GLY A 6 20.21 -5.99 -11.78
N ASP A 7 21.50 -6.03 -11.44
CA ASP A 7 22.50 -6.77 -12.22
C ASP A 7 22.29 -8.29 -12.11
N PHE A 8 21.91 -8.80 -10.94
CA PHE A 8 21.53 -10.20 -10.78
C PHE A 8 20.31 -10.56 -11.62
N LEU A 9 19.24 -9.76 -11.58
CA LEU A 9 18.03 -9.97 -12.39
C LEU A 9 18.33 -9.91 -13.88
N ARG A 10 19.16 -8.95 -14.33
CA ARG A 10 19.62 -8.85 -15.72
C ARG A 10 20.36 -10.11 -16.15
N ALA A 11 21.33 -10.57 -15.37
CA ALA A 11 22.13 -11.76 -15.69
C ALA A 11 21.26 -13.02 -15.78
N ARG A 12 20.23 -13.15 -14.92
CA ARG A 12 19.28 -14.28 -14.98
C ARG A 12 18.34 -14.18 -16.18
N ARG A 13 17.84 -12.99 -16.47
CA ARG A 13 16.99 -12.72 -17.63
C ARG A 13 17.72 -13.03 -18.95
N ASP A 14 18.98 -12.64 -19.07
CA ASP A 14 19.79 -12.85 -20.27
C ASP A 14 20.14 -14.34 -20.50
N ARG A 15 20.09 -15.18 -19.45
CA ARG A 15 20.29 -16.63 -19.53
C ARG A 15 19.00 -17.42 -19.75
N ALA A 16 17.85 -16.87 -19.36
CA ALA A 16 16.56 -17.55 -19.46
C ALA A 16 16.17 -17.77 -20.92
N GLN A 17 15.85 -19.02 -21.28
CA GLN A 17 15.44 -19.37 -22.64
C GLN A 17 13.94 -19.12 -22.82
N PRO A 18 13.54 -18.28 -23.80
CA PRO A 18 12.13 -17.97 -24.05
C PRO A 18 11.28 -19.20 -24.39
N SER A 19 11.87 -20.19 -25.08
CA SER A 19 11.21 -21.45 -25.45
C SER A 19 10.72 -22.23 -24.25
N ASP A 20 11.47 -22.20 -23.13
CA ASP A 20 11.15 -22.92 -21.91
C ASP A 20 9.92 -22.34 -21.19
N LEU A 21 9.47 -21.16 -21.62
CA LEU A 21 8.36 -20.41 -21.07
C LEU A 21 7.18 -20.30 -22.06
N GLY A 22 7.20 -21.11 -23.12
CA GLY A 22 6.15 -21.16 -24.14
C GLY A 22 6.11 -19.95 -25.07
N LEU A 23 7.15 -19.10 -25.06
CA LEU A 23 7.26 -17.97 -25.97
C LEU A 23 7.83 -18.45 -27.31
N MET A 24 7.02 -18.37 -28.36
CA MET A 24 7.46 -18.62 -29.73
C MET A 24 8.52 -17.58 -30.11
N SER A 25 9.66 -18.02 -30.65
CA SER A 25 10.69 -17.14 -31.20
C SER A 25 10.19 -16.48 -32.50
N GLY A 26 9.35 -15.45 -32.38
CA GLY A 26 8.86 -14.68 -33.52
C GLY A 26 9.90 -13.70 -34.05
N GLY A 27 10.37 -13.92 -35.29
CA GLY A 27 11.21 -12.99 -36.07
C GLY A 27 12.68 -12.85 -35.62
N THR A 28 13.44 -12.00 -36.32
CA THR A 28 14.87 -11.72 -36.08
C THR A 28 15.11 -11.11 -34.69
N ARG A 29 15.28 -11.99 -33.70
CA ARG A 29 15.50 -11.65 -32.28
C ARG A 29 16.92 -11.12 -32.08
N ARG A 30 17.06 -9.88 -31.56
CA ARG A 30 18.37 -9.25 -31.27
C ARG A 30 19.02 -9.69 -29.95
N VAL A 31 18.28 -10.34 -29.05
CA VAL A 31 18.74 -10.74 -27.71
C VAL A 31 18.42 -12.21 -27.48
N ALA A 32 19.40 -12.98 -27.02
CA ALA A 32 19.27 -14.44 -26.83
C ALA A 32 18.35 -14.82 -25.65
N GLY A 33 18.37 -14.04 -24.57
CA GLY A 33 17.54 -14.25 -23.39
C GLY A 33 16.17 -13.57 -23.47
N LEU A 34 15.46 -13.58 -22.34
CA LEU A 34 14.20 -12.87 -22.17
C LEU A 34 14.37 -11.36 -22.33
N ARG A 35 13.43 -10.71 -23.01
CA ARG A 35 13.31 -9.26 -23.00
C ARG A 35 12.66 -8.79 -21.68
N ARG A 36 12.77 -7.48 -21.38
CA ARG A 36 12.22 -6.91 -20.15
C ARG A 36 10.70 -7.00 -20.09
N ASP A 37 10.05 -6.70 -21.21
CA ASP A 37 8.61 -6.79 -21.42
C ASP A 37 8.10 -8.24 -21.30
N GLU A 38 8.84 -9.21 -21.86
CA GLU A 38 8.51 -10.63 -21.74
C GLU A 38 8.57 -11.12 -20.28
N LEU A 39 9.64 -10.78 -19.55
CA LEU A 39 9.75 -11.14 -18.13
C LEU A 39 8.67 -10.45 -17.29
N ALA A 40 8.43 -9.16 -17.53
CA ALA A 40 7.41 -8.40 -16.81
C ALA A 40 6.02 -9.01 -17.01
N LEU A 41 5.66 -9.34 -18.26
CA LEU A 41 4.40 -9.99 -18.59
C LEU A 41 4.24 -11.33 -17.86
N LEU A 42 5.25 -12.20 -17.93
CA LEU A 42 5.22 -13.52 -17.27
C LEU A 42 5.18 -13.41 -15.73
N ALA A 43 5.79 -12.35 -15.18
CA ALA A 43 5.78 -12.07 -13.75
C ALA A 43 4.50 -11.38 -13.28
N GLY A 44 3.63 -10.93 -14.21
CA GLY A 44 2.37 -10.26 -13.90
C GLY A 44 2.53 -8.79 -13.47
N VAL A 45 3.61 -8.13 -13.89
CA VAL A 45 3.90 -6.71 -13.58
C VAL A 45 4.06 -5.89 -14.86
N SER A 46 3.89 -4.57 -14.75
CA SER A 46 4.20 -3.68 -15.87
C SER A 46 5.69 -3.70 -16.25
N SER A 47 5.98 -3.48 -17.54
CA SER A 47 7.35 -3.37 -18.04
C SER A 47 8.10 -2.17 -17.46
N ASP A 48 7.41 -1.07 -17.14
CA ASP A 48 8.01 0.09 -16.50
C ASP A 48 8.44 -0.25 -15.06
N TYR A 49 7.58 -0.90 -14.29
CA TYR A 49 7.91 -1.31 -12.93
C TYR A 49 9.10 -2.27 -12.89
N TYR A 50 9.11 -3.29 -13.75
CA TYR A 50 10.28 -4.17 -13.86
C TYR A 50 11.56 -3.41 -14.25
N THR A 51 11.47 -2.46 -15.18
CA THR A 51 12.61 -1.62 -15.57
C THR A 51 13.15 -0.82 -14.39
N ARG A 52 12.25 -0.25 -13.56
CA ARG A 52 12.64 0.49 -12.36
C ARG A 52 13.26 -0.41 -11.29
N ILE A 53 12.80 -1.66 -11.15
CA ILE A 53 13.43 -2.68 -10.29
C ILE A 53 14.85 -2.98 -10.78
N GLU A 54 15.04 -3.26 -12.06
CA GLU A 54 16.35 -3.58 -12.65
C GLU A 54 17.32 -2.37 -12.57
N GLN A 55 16.80 -1.15 -12.55
CA GLN A 55 17.59 0.06 -12.33
C GLN A 55 17.87 0.38 -10.87
N GLY A 56 17.33 -0.40 -9.92
CA GLY A 56 17.46 -0.17 -8.48
C GLY A 56 16.76 1.10 -7.99
N ARG A 57 15.76 1.60 -8.75
CA ARG A 57 15.03 2.82 -8.39
C ARG A 57 13.89 2.57 -7.39
N VAL A 58 13.52 1.30 -7.21
CA VAL A 58 12.32 0.88 -6.50
C VAL A 58 12.61 -0.42 -5.78
N ARG A 59 11.98 -0.63 -4.63
CA ARG A 59 12.12 -1.87 -3.87
C ARG A 59 10.93 -2.78 -4.22
N PRO A 60 11.16 -3.94 -4.87
CA PRO A 60 10.09 -4.90 -5.09
C PRO A 60 9.62 -5.52 -3.78
N SER A 61 8.33 -5.84 -3.70
CA SER A 61 7.77 -6.63 -2.60
C SER A 61 8.29 -8.06 -2.62
N GLN A 62 8.12 -8.79 -1.50
CA GLN A 62 8.49 -10.21 -1.46
C GLN A 62 7.69 -11.04 -2.47
N GLN A 63 6.41 -10.70 -2.71
CA GLN A 63 5.58 -11.39 -3.69
C GLN A 63 6.09 -11.15 -5.12
N VAL A 64 6.48 -9.92 -5.47
CA VAL A 64 7.09 -9.61 -6.77
C VAL A 64 8.41 -10.36 -6.95
N LEU A 65 9.26 -10.41 -5.91
CA LEU A 65 10.51 -11.19 -5.94
C LEU A 65 10.24 -12.69 -6.14
N ALA A 66 9.23 -13.24 -5.48
CA ALA A 66 8.83 -14.64 -5.65
C ALA A 66 8.31 -14.93 -7.07
N ALA A 67 7.52 -14.02 -7.64
CA ALA A 67 7.04 -14.13 -9.01
C ALA A 67 8.20 -14.09 -10.03
N LEU A 68 9.13 -13.14 -9.87
CA LEU A 68 10.34 -13.06 -10.70
C LEU A 68 11.18 -14.33 -10.58
N ALA A 69 11.39 -14.84 -9.37
CA ALA A 69 12.15 -16.06 -9.14
C ALA A 69 11.49 -17.29 -9.78
N ARG A 70 10.16 -17.36 -9.79
CA ARG A 70 9.39 -18.43 -10.45
C ARG A 70 9.57 -18.38 -11.97
N VAL A 71 9.41 -17.21 -12.58
CA VAL A 71 9.57 -17.06 -14.05
C VAL A 71 11.00 -17.34 -14.49
N LEU A 72 11.99 -16.85 -13.73
CA LEU A 72 13.41 -17.09 -14.00
C LEU A 72 13.87 -18.50 -13.60
N ARG A 73 12.96 -19.34 -13.08
CA ARG A 73 13.22 -20.72 -12.63
C ARG A 73 14.43 -20.83 -11.69
N LEU A 74 14.60 -19.84 -10.81
CA LEU A 74 15.70 -19.81 -9.85
C LEU A 74 15.62 -21.00 -8.90
N ASP A 75 16.76 -21.59 -8.58
CA ASP A 75 16.86 -22.63 -7.57
C ASP A 75 16.78 -22.08 -6.13
N GLY A 76 16.88 -22.95 -5.11
CA GLY A 76 16.81 -22.55 -3.70
C GLY A 76 17.91 -21.55 -3.31
N THR A 77 19.15 -21.79 -3.70
CA THR A 77 20.30 -20.94 -3.38
C THR A 77 20.20 -19.59 -4.08
N GLU A 78 19.73 -19.59 -5.33
CA GLU A 78 19.53 -18.38 -6.13
C GLU A 78 18.38 -17.52 -5.59
N ARG A 79 17.31 -18.14 -5.07
CA ARG A 79 16.21 -17.45 -4.38
C ARG A 79 16.67 -16.78 -3.09
N GLU A 80 17.43 -17.49 -2.26
CA GLU A 80 18.00 -16.92 -1.04
C GLU A 80 18.95 -15.77 -1.35
N HIS A 81 19.76 -15.90 -2.42
CA HIS A 81 20.62 -14.83 -2.87
C HIS A 81 19.82 -13.61 -3.35
N LEU A 82 18.77 -13.82 -4.16
CA LEU A 82 17.86 -12.75 -4.61
C LEU A 82 17.26 -11.99 -3.42
N LEU A 83 16.76 -12.70 -2.41
CA LEU A 83 16.18 -12.09 -1.20
C LEU A 83 17.22 -11.28 -0.41
N ARG A 84 18.44 -11.79 -0.26
CA ARG A 84 19.54 -11.06 0.39
C ARG A 84 19.93 -9.79 -0.39
N LEU A 85 20.00 -9.87 -1.72
CA LEU A 85 20.28 -8.71 -2.57
C LEU A 85 19.17 -7.66 -2.47
N ALA A 86 17.90 -8.08 -2.41
CA ALA A 86 16.78 -7.18 -2.21
C ALA A 86 16.81 -6.49 -0.84
N GLN A 87 17.18 -7.22 0.22
CA GLN A 87 17.37 -6.64 1.56
C GLN A 87 18.53 -5.64 1.58
N ARG A 88 19.67 -5.94 0.96
CA ARG A 88 20.81 -5.01 0.87
C ARG A 88 20.48 -3.77 0.03
N SER A 89 19.78 -3.97 -1.09
CA SER A 89 19.29 -2.87 -1.92
C SER A 89 18.32 -1.97 -1.16
N ALA A 90 17.51 -2.53 -0.25
CA ALA A 90 16.65 -1.73 0.64
C ALA A 90 17.43 -0.80 1.57
N HIS A 91 18.65 -1.19 1.98
CA HIS A 91 19.55 -0.36 2.78
C HIS A 91 20.32 0.65 1.92
N MET A 92 20.54 0.37 0.64
CA MET A 92 21.28 1.25 -0.28
C MET A 92 20.39 2.31 -0.93
N ILE A 93 19.07 2.07 -1.02
CA ILE A 93 18.07 3.09 -1.34
C ILE A 93 17.89 4.01 -0.10
N ILE A 94 18.97 4.66 0.34
CA ILE A 94 18.92 5.85 1.21
C ILE A 94 18.59 7.09 0.35
N ARG A 95 17.68 6.88 -0.60
CA ARG A 95 16.75 7.90 -1.06
C ARG A 95 15.41 7.26 -0.85
N ARG A 96 14.98 7.14 0.42
CA ARG A 96 13.54 7.18 0.70
C ARG A 96 13.06 8.36 -0.15
N ARG A 97 12.18 8.11 -1.13
CA ARG A 97 11.45 9.24 -1.70
C ARG A 97 10.88 9.99 -0.49
N PRO A 98 11.02 11.33 -0.43
CA PRO A 98 10.49 12.09 0.69
C PRO A 98 9.06 11.61 0.88
N ARG A 99 8.74 11.07 2.08
CA ARG A 99 7.37 10.74 2.40
C ARG A 99 6.56 12.01 2.14
N GLU A 100 5.41 11.85 1.49
CA GLU A 100 4.49 12.96 1.31
C GLU A 100 4.30 13.64 2.67
N VAL A 101 4.54 14.96 2.70
CA VAL A 101 4.47 15.73 3.93
C VAL A 101 3.06 16.26 4.05
N VAL A 102 2.45 16.06 5.21
CA VAL A 102 1.16 16.67 5.53
C VAL A 102 1.40 18.12 5.89
N ALA A 103 0.69 19.04 5.24
CA ALA A 103 0.81 20.47 5.54
C ALA A 103 0.47 20.76 7.01
N ALA A 104 1.16 21.73 7.63
CA ALA A 104 0.98 22.07 9.04
C ALA A 104 -0.47 22.41 9.41
N GLY A 105 -1.21 23.11 8.53
CA GLY A 105 -2.63 23.39 8.75
C GLY A 105 -3.52 22.15 8.74
N THR A 106 -3.17 21.12 7.97
CA THR A 106 -3.88 19.83 7.99
C THR A 106 -3.59 19.06 9.27
N LEU A 107 -2.35 19.13 9.79
CA LEU A 107 -2.00 18.54 11.08
C LEU A 107 -2.73 19.25 12.24
N ASP A 108 -2.80 20.59 12.21
CA ASP A 108 -3.58 21.38 13.19
C ASP A 108 -5.09 21.05 13.12
N LEU A 109 -5.63 20.83 11.92
CA LEU A 109 -7.00 20.36 11.77
C LEU A 109 -7.17 18.96 12.39
N LEU A 110 -6.25 18.05 12.10
CA LEU A 110 -6.30 16.68 12.60
C LEU A 110 -6.22 16.62 14.13
N SER A 111 -5.42 17.48 14.77
CA SER A 111 -5.34 17.61 16.24
C SER A 111 -6.55 18.27 16.88
N ARG A 112 -7.57 18.66 16.11
CA ARG A 112 -8.86 19.15 16.62
C ARG A 112 -9.98 18.12 16.48
N LEU A 113 -9.66 16.93 15.95
CA LEU A 113 -10.58 15.81 15.75
C LEU A 113 -10.35 14.72 16.80
N ASP A 114 -10.02 15.09 18.03
CA ASP A 114 -9.56 14.16 19.08
C ASP A 114 -10.60 13.10 19.46
N ASP A 115 -11.88 13.39 19.27
CA ASP A 115 -13.02 12.49 19.52
C ASP A 115 -13.45 11.68 18.28
N LEU A 116 -12.80 11.89 17.13
CA LEU A 116 -13.14 11.25 15.87
C LEU A 116 -11.97 10.42 15.32
N PRO A 117 -12.20 9.17 14.91
CA PRO A 117 -11.23 8.43 14.11
C PRO A 117 -11.03 9.15 12.78
N ALA A 118 -9.80 9.59 12.51
CA ALA A 118 -9.47 10.27 11.26
C ALA A 118 -8.06 9.89 10.78
N ILE A 119 -7.89 9.85 9.46
CA ILE A 119 -6.62 9.57 8.78
C ILE A 119 -6.44 10.49 7.57
N VAL A 120 -5.20 10.88 7.31
CA VAL A 120 -4.77 11.55 6.08
C VAL A 120 -4.08 10.54 5.18
N LEU A 121 -4.59 10.38 3.97
CA LEU A 121 -4.05 9.50 2.94
C LEU A 121 -3.29 10.31 1.89
N GLY A 122 -2.13 9.80 1.50
CA GLY A 122 -1.36 10.28 0.36
C GLY A 122 -1.92 9.81 -0.97
N ARG A 123 -1.24 10.20 -2.05
CA ARG A 123 -1.66 9.93 -3.44
C ARG A 123 -1.67 8.45 -3.80
N ALA A 124 -0.81 7.67 -3.14
CA ALA A 124 -0.75 6.21 -3.26
C ALA A 124 -1.45 5.47 -2.10
N LEU A 125 -2.33 6.14 -1.34
CA LEU A 125 -3.08 5.60 -0.19
C LEU A 125 -2.23 5.20 1.02
N ASP A 126 -1.03 5.73 1.14
CA ASP A 126 -0.27 5.66 2.39
C ASP A 126 -0.94 6.53 3.46
N ALA A 127 -1.18 5.97 4.65
CA ALA A 127 -1.60 6.77 5.80
C ALA A 127 -0.42 7.63 6.27
N LEU A 128 -0.53 8.94 6.07
CA LEU A 128 0.51 9.94 6.34
C LEU A 128 0.42 10.48 7.77
N ALA A 129 -0.80 10.68 8.27
CA ALA A 129 -1.10 11.11 9.62
C ALA A 129 -2.46 10.54 10.07
N TRP A 130 -2.70 10.46 11.37
CA TRP A 130 -3.96 9.97 11.93
C TRP A 130 -4.21 10.50 13.34
N THR A 131 -5.46 10.52 13.76
CA THR A 131 -5.81 10.73 15.17
C THR A 131 -5.50 9.47 15.97
N PRO A 132 -5.27 9.56 17.30
CA PRO A 132 -5.10 8.38 18.16
C PRO A 132 -6.26 7.37 18.01
N LEU A 133 -7.49 7.89 17.90
CA LEU A 133 -8.67 7.06 17.68
C LEU A 133 -8.72 6.45 16.28
N GLY A 134 -8.20 7.14 15.26
CA GLY A 134 -8.01 6.61 13.91
C GLY A 134 -7.03 5.44 13.87
N ALA A 135 -5.92 5.56 14.61
CA ALA A 135 -4.98 4.46 14.77
C ALA A 135 -5.55 3.28 15.53
N ALA A 136 -6.28 3.53 16.62
CA ALA A 136 -6.96 2.47 17.36
C ALA A 136 -7.98 1.73 16.47
N LEU A 137 -8.87 2.46 15.79
CA LEU A 137 -9.91 1.88 14.93
C LEU A 137 -9.32 1.01 13.81
N LEU A 138 -8.25 1.48 13.16
CA LEU A 138 -7.68 0.85 11.96
C LEU A 138 -6.46 -0.01 12.26
N ALA A 139 -6.04 -0.11 13.52
CA ALA A 139 -4.79 -0.73 13.96
C ALA A 139 -3.54 -0.17 13.24
N LEU A 140 -3.47 1.15 13.05
CA LEU A 140 -2.31 1.81 12.44
C LEU A 140 -1.21 2.00 13.49
N SER A 141 0.04 1.90 13.05
CA SER A 141 1.20 2.12 13.89
C SER A 141 2.35 2.69 13.07
N ASP A 142 3.33 3.29 13.76
CA ASP A 142 4.42 3.93 13.07
C ASP A 142 5.34 2.92 12.34
N ASP A 143 5.57 1.75 12.95
CA ASP A 143 6.43 0.70 12.43
C ASP A 143 5.70 -0.32 11.54
N GLY A 144 4.37 -0.21 11.45
CA GLY A 144 3.52 -1.11 10.66
C GLY A 144 3.40 -0.72 9.19
N GLU A 145 2.74 -1.59 8.41
CA GLU A 145 2.30 -1.26 7.06
C GLU A 145 1.20 -0.20 7.12
N ARG A 146 1.39 0.92 6.42
CA ARG A 146 0.50 2.10 6.47
C ARG A 146 -0.29 2.27 5.18
N ASN A 147 0.07 1.58 4.11
CA ASN A 147 -0.64 1.66 2.85
C ASN A 147 -1.99 0.95 2.94
N MET A 148 -3.07 1.70 2.85
CA MET A 148 -4.42 1.15 3.09
C MET A 148 -4.77 0.03 2.10
N ALA A 149 -4.26 0.07 0.87
CA ALA A 149 -4.51 -0.99 -0.10
C ALA A 149 -3.73 -2.26 0.23
N ARG A 150 -2.44 -2.15 0.59
CA ARG A 150 -1.67 -3.31 1.10
C ARG A 150 -2.32 -3.90 2.35
N ARG A 151 -2.77 -3.05 3.28
CA ARG A 151 -3.46 -3.52 4.48
C ARG A 151 -4.70 -4.33 4.11
N ILE A 152 -5.59 -3.80 3.27
CA ILE A 152 -6.85 -4.47 2.91
C ILE A 152 -6.64 -5.81 2.18
N PHE A 153 -5.65 -5.87 1.28
CA PHE A 153 -5.47 -7.06 0.41
C PHE A 153 -4.43 -8.06 0.93
N LEU A 154 -3.46 -7.64 1.73
CA LEU A 154 -2.31 -8.46 2.10
C LEU A 154 -2.23 -8.80 3.60
N LEU A 155 -2.95 -8.08 4.47
CA LEU A 155 -2.92 -8.31 5.92
C LEU A 155 -4.18 -9.05 6.41
N PRO A 156 -4.05 -10.28 6.93
CA PRO A 156 -5.19 -11.04 7.45
C PRO A 156 -5.97 -10.31 8.56
N GLU A 157 -5.28 -9.58 9.42
CA GLU A 157 -5.86 -8.81 10.52
C GLU A 157 -6.76 -7.67 10.02
N THR A 158 -6.38 -7.00 8.92
CA THR A 158 -7.21 -5.95 8.31
C THR A 158 -8.43 -6.57 7.63
N ARG A 159 -8.30 -7.76 7.04
CA ARG A 159 -9.44 -8.50 6.50
C ARG A 159 -10.48 -8.82 7.57
N GLN A 160 -10.03 -9.24 8.76
CA GLN A 160 -10.92 -9.58 9.89
C GLN A 160 -11.68 -8.36 10.45
N LEU A 161 -11.11 -7.16 10.32
CA LEU A 161 -11.74 -5.90 10.74
C LEU A 161 -13.01 -5.59 9.95
N TYR A 162 -13.15 -6.08 8.71
CA TYR A 162 -14.30 -5.78 7.86
C TYR A 162 -15.17 -7.04 7.63
N PRO A 163 -16.33 -7.16 8.32
CA PRO A 163 -17.30 -8.22 8.03
C PRO A 163 -17.68 -8.30 6.55
N ASN A 164 -17.87 -7.15 5.91
CA ASN A 164 -18.23 -7.01 4.50
C ASN A 164 -16.99 -6.66 3.66
N TRP A 165 -15.91 -7.43 3.84
CA TRP A 165 -14.63 -7.16 3.18
C TRP A 165 -14.74 -7.04 1.66
N ASP A 166 -15.56 -7.88 1.00
CA ASP A 166 -15.69 -7.86 -0.47
C ASP A 166 -16.19 -6.50 -0.98
N ALA A 167 -17.10 -5.85 -0.26
CA ALA A 167 -17.60 -4.52 -0.61
C ALA A 167 -16.50 -3.45 -0.42
N VAL A 168 -15.76 -3.52 0.68
CA VAL A 168 -14.64 -2.60 0.98
C VAL A 168 -13.52 -2.75 -0.05
N ALA A 169 -13.19 -3.99 -0.43
CA ALA A 169 -12.19 -4.30 -1.44
C ALA A 169 -12.59 -3.79 -2.82
N ALA A 170 -13.84 -4.00 -3.23
CA ALA A 170 -14.37 -3.49 -4.50
C ALA A 170 -14.38 -1.95 -4.54
N GLU A 171 -14.80 -1.30 -3.44
CA GLU A 171 -14.77 0.15 -3.30
C GLU A 171 -13.36 0.73 -3.46
N LEU A 172 -12.39 0.11 -2.79
CA LEU A 172 -10.99 0.50 -2.87
C LEU A 172 -10.42 0.31 -4.29
N VAL A 173 -10.71 -0.81 -4.96
CA VAL A 173 -10.27 -1.07 -6.33
C VAL A 173 -10.85 -0.05 -7.31
N ALA A 174 -12.14 0.28 -7.19
CA ALA A 174 -12.76 1.31 -8.02
C ALA A 174 -12.12 2.69 -7.75
N HIS A 175 -11.76 2.99 -6.50
CA HIS A 175 -11.05 4.22 -6.16
C HIS A 175 -9.65 4.28 -6.77
N LEU A 176 -8.84 3.22 -6.62
CA LEU A 176 -7.53 3.11 -7.26
C LEU A 176 -7.62 3.26 -8.78
N ARG A 177 -8.67 2.71 -9.40
CA ARG A 177 -8.91 2.86 -10.83
C ARG A 177 -9.15 4.31 -11.24
N ARG A 178 -9.98 5.04 -10.48
CA ARG A 178 -10.21 6.47 -10.71
C ARG A 178 -8.91 7.28 -10.57
N LEU A 179 -8.10 6.99 -9.54
CA LEU A 179 -6.80 7.63 -9.36
C LEU A 179 -5.85 7.32 -10.53
N SER A 180 -5.82 6.08 -11.02
CA SER A 180 -4.97 5.68 -12.15
C SER A 180 -5.42 6.22 -13.51
N ALA A 181 -6.65 6.73 -13.62
CA ALA A 181 -7.16 7.38 -14.82
C ALA A 181 -6.90 8.89 -14.83
N ALA A 182 -6.44 9.46 -13.72
CA ALA A 182 -6.09 10.87 -13.64
C ALA A 182 -4.89 11.18 -14.55
N ARG A 183 -4.92 12.38 -15.15
CA ARG A 183 -3.99 12.83 -16.20
C ARG A 183 -2.51 12.79 -15.79
N GLU A 184 -2.24 12.84 -14.49
CA GLU A 184 -0.92 12.64 -13.88
C GLU A 184 -0.96 11.41 -12.98
N THR A 185 -0.83 10.22 -13.57
CA THR A 185 -0.69 9.01 -12.76
C THR A 185 0.71 8.97 -12.17
N HIS A 186 0.77 9.08 -10.84
CA HIS A 186 2.02 9.03 -10.11
C HIS A 186 2.63 7.62 -10.18
N GLY A 187 3.93 7.53 -10.42
CA GLY A 187 4.61 6.25 -10.57
C GLY A 187 4.47 5.32 -9.36
N GLU A 188 4.15 5.86 -8.17
CA GLU A 188 3.93 5.09 -6.93
C GLU A 188 2.60 4.34 -6.94
N LEU A 189 1.57 4.94 -7.52
CA LEU A 189 0.26 4.30 -7.67
C LEU A 189 0.35 3.12 -8.65
N ALA A 190 1.05 3.30 -9.77
CA ALA A 190 1.26 2.23 -10.75
C ALA A 190 2.03 1.05 -10.13
N GLU A 191 3.08 1.33 -9.34
CA GLU A 191 3.84 0.31 -8.60
C GLU A 191 2.98 -0.45 -7.60
N LEU A 192 2.13 0.26 -6.86
CA LEU A 192 1.22 -0.35 -5.91
C LEU A 192 0.23 -1.29 -6.63
N ILE A 193 -0.32 -0.86 -7.77
CA ILE A 193 -1.24 -1.69 -8.58
C ILE A 193 -0.52 -2.94 -9.09
N ASP A 194 0.69 -2.81 -9.62
CA ASP A 194 1.49 -3.95 -10.08
C ASP A 194 1.80 -4.92 -8.94
N GLU A 195 2.20 -4.40 -7.79
CA GLU A 195 2.45 -5.20 -6.58
C GLU A 195 1.19 -5.98 -6.17
N LEU A 196 0.06 -5.31 -6.03
CA LEU A 196 -1.19 -5.93 -5.57
C LEU A 196 -1.74 -6.94 -6.57
N THR A 197 -1.55 -6.71 -7.87
CA THR A 197 -1.93 -7.65 -8.95
C THR A 197 -1.18 -8.97 -8.83
N VAL A 198 0.09 -8.94 -8.44
CA VAL A 198 0.89 -10.16 -8.22
C VAL A 198 0.61 -10.78 -6.85
N ALA A 199 0.41 -9.94 -5.83
CA ALA A 199 0.36 -10.37 -4.44
C ALA A 199 -1.02 -10.88 -3.97
N SER A 200 -2.12 -10.47 -4.61
CA SER A 200 -3.48 -10.89 -4.27
C SER A 200 -4.27 -11.28 -5.52
N GLY A 201 -4.70 -12.56 -5.57
CA GLY A 201 -5.57 -13.05 -6.63
C GLY A 201 -6.94 -12.37 -6.62
N GLU A 202 -7.45 -12.01 -5.44
CA GLU A 202 -8.69 -11.24 -5.30
C GLU A 202 -8.56 -9.82 -5.84
N PHE A 203 -7.44 -9.13 -5.57
CA PHE A 203 -7.17 -7.83 -6.18
C PHE A 203 -7.10 -7.96 -7.70
N ALA A 204 -6.33 -8.91 -8.22
CA ALA A 204 -6.21 -9.14 -9.66
C ALA A 204 -7.57 -9.42 -10.31
N ALA A 205 -8.42 -10.23 -9.66
CA ALA A 205 -9.77 -10.52 -10.14
C ALA A 205 -10.64 -9.27 -10.17
N LEU A 206 -10.66 -8.45 -9.11
CA LEU A 206 -11.43 -7.20 -9.08
C LEU A 206 -10.88 -6.18 -10.08
N TRP A 207 -9.56 -6.04 -10.19
CA TRP A 207 -8.90 -5.15 -11.14
C TRP A 207 -9.19 -5.55 -12.58
N SER A 208 -9.30 -6.84 -12.89
CA SER A 208 -9.63 -7.30 -14.25
C SER A 208 -11.06 -6.97 -14.70
N ARG A 209 -11.97 -6.60 -13.79
CA ARG A 209 -13.37 -6.27 -14.14
C ARG A 209 -13.52 -4.89 -14.77
N HIS A 210 -12.51 -4.04 -14.64
CA HIS A 210 -12.57 -2.64 -15.11
C HIS A 210 -13.70 -1.79 -14.50
N ASP A 211 -14.24 -2.20 -13.35
CA ASP A 211 -15.26 -1.44 -12.63
C ASP A 211 -14.71 -0.10 -12.12
N VAL A 212 -15.17 1.01 -12.71
CA VAL A 212 -14.81 2.38 -12.28
C VAL A 212 -15.74 2.88 -11.17
N THR A 213 -16.89 2.23 -11.02
CA THR A 213 -17.95 2.61 -10.09
C THR A 213 -18.27 1.44 -9.18
N ALA A 214 -17.73 1.48 -7.97
CA ALA A 214 -18.33 0.83 -6.83
C ALA A 214 -19.04 1.92 -6.03
N GLY A 215 -20.23 1.63 -5.51
CA GLY A 215 -20.94 2.58 -4.64
C GLY A 215 -20.05 2.95 -3.45
N VAL A 216 -19.94 4.25 -3.15
CA VAL A 216 -19.31 4.69 -1.90
C VAL A 216 -20.17 4.17 -0.76
N THR A 217 -19.59 3.34 0.10
CA THR A 217 -20.36 2.74 1.17
C THR A 217 -20.70 3.84 2.18
N ARG A 218 -21.98 4.25 2.25
CA ARG A 218 -22.43 5.28 3.20
C ARG A 218 -22.11 4.92 4.65
N ARG A 219 -22.07 3.61 4.98
CA ARG A 219 -21.72 3.08 6.29
C ARG A 219 -20.74 1.92 6.17
N LYS A 220 -19.62 1.98 6.88
CA LYS A 220 -18.67 0.87 6.99
C LYS A 220 -18.92 0.13 8.29
N THR A 221 -19.18 -1.17 8.18
CA THR A 221 -19.25 -2.07 9.32
C THR A 221 -17.84 -2.50 9.70
N PHE A 222 -17.50 -2.35 10.98
CA PHE A 222 -16.26 -2.78 11.58
C PHE A 222 -16.52 -3.92 12.57
N ARG A 223 -15.58 -4.85 12.66
CA ARG A 223 -15.49 -5.87 13.71
C ARG A 223 -14.19 -5.64 14.46
N HIS A 224 -14.23 -4.72 15.42
CA HIS A 224 -13.07 -4.35 16.21
C HIS A 224 -12.88 -5.32 17.38
N ARG A 225 -11.64 -5.79 17.58
CA ARG A 225 -11.32 -6.78 18.61
C ARG A 225 -11.73 -6.36 20.03
N LEU A 226 -11.55 -5.08 20.34
CA LEU A 226 -11.81 -4.53 21.69
C LEU A 226 -13.19 -3.87 21.82
N ALA A 227 -13.84 -3.53 20.70
CA ALA A 227 -15.07 -2.72 20.72
C ALA A 227 -16.25 -3.39 19.99
N GLY A 228 -16.12 -4.67 19.64
CA GLY A 228 -17.19 -5.45 19.03
C GLY A 228 -17.49 -5.05 17.59
N THR A 229 -18.73 -5.29 17.16
CA THR A 229 -19.18 -4.96 15.79
C THR A 229 -20.04 -3.71 15.81
N PHE A 230 -19.71 -2.72 14.98
CA PHE A 230 -20.43 -1.45 14.89
C PHE A 230 -20.27 -0.84 13.49
N GLU A 231 -21.05 0.20 13.20
CA GLU A 231 -21.03 0.90 11.91
C GLU A 231 -20.62 2.35 12.10
N LEU A 232 -19.81 2.87 11.17
CA LEU A 232 -19.47 4.29 11.08
C LEU A 232 -19.68 4.80 9.65
N GLU A 233 -20.05 6.06 9.52
CA GLU A 233 -20.14 6.80 8.26
C GLU A 233 -18.79 7.44 7.94
N PRO A 234 -18.15 7.10 6.80
CA PRO A 234 -16.96 7.79 6.37
C PRO A 234 -17.30 9.11 5.67
N ASP A 235 -16.75 10.22 6.16
CA ASP A 235 -16.64 11.46 5.41
C ASP A 235 -15.27 11.51 4.73
N VAL A 236 -15.25 11.76 3.42
CA VAL A 236 -14.04 11.80 2.62
C VAL A 236 -13.88 13.18 2.01
N LEU A 237 -12.81 13.88 2.39
CA LEU A 237 -12.50 15.24 1.94
C LEU A 237 -11.20 15.23 1.14
N THR A 238 -11.24 15.76 -0.09
CA THR A 238 -10.03 15.94 -0.90
C THR A 238 -9.33 17.24 -0.50
N LEU A 239 -8.07 17.12 -0.08
CA LEU A 239 -7.17 18.23 0.22
C LEU A 239 -6.44 18.61 -1.07
N THR A 240 -7.08 19.46 -1.87
CA THR A 240 -6.70 19.74 -3.26
C THR A 240 -5.29 20.28 -3.46
N ARG A 241 -4.74 21.02 -2.49
CA ARG A 241 -3.39 21.60 -2.58
C ARG A 241 -2.31 20.53 -2.72
N ASP A 242 -2.45 19.44 -1.97
CA ASP A 242 -1.42 18.41 -1.83
C ASP A 242 -1.86 17.06 -2.43
N GLU A 243 -3.03 17.03 -3.10
CA GLU A 243 -3.67 15.82 -3.64
C GLU A 243 -3.86 14.71 -2.57
N GLN A 244 -4.01 15.11 -1.31
CA GLN A 244 -4.23 14.22 -0.18
C GLN A 244 -5.73 14.04 0.09
N THR A 245 -6.08 13.02 0.87
CA THR A 245 -7.46 12.75 1.26
C THR A 245 -7.56 12.63 2.78
N LEU A 246 -8.45 13.41 3.39
CA LEU A 246 -8.81 13.26 4.80
C LEU A 246 -10.06 12.37 4.89
N CYS A 247 -9.94 11.26 5.61
CA CYS A 247 -11.05 10.37 5.93
C CYS A 247 -11.39 10.48 7.41
N ILE A 248 -12.65 10.80 7.73
CA ILE A 248 -13.17 10.89 9.10
C ILE A 248 -14.28 9.86 9.24
N TYR A 249 -14.31 9.11 10.34
CA TYR A 249 -15.34 8.09 10.58
C TYR A 249 -16.27 8.54 11.72
N ARG A 250 -17.54 8.82 11.41
CA ARG A 250 -18.53 9.27 12.40
C ARG A 250 -19.49 8.16 12.76
N ALA A 251 -19.85 8.07 14.04
CA ALA A 251 -21.00 7.28 14.43
C ALA A 251 -22.30 8.03 14.08
N VAL A 252 -23.33 7.28 13.66
CA VAL A 252 -24.69 7.84 13.57
C VAL A 252 -25.17 8.10 15.00
N PRO A 253 -25.81 9.25 15.32
CA PRO A 253 -26.40 9.47 16.64
C PRO A 253 -27.31 8.32 17.06
N ASP A 254 -27.33 8.01 18.35
CA ASP A 254 -28.12 6.93 18.95
C ASP A 254 -27.86 5.52 18.35
N SER A 255 -26.65 5.29 17.82
CA SER A 255 -26.21 3.98 17.29
C SER A 255 -25.15 3.32 18.17
N PRO A 256 -24.96 1.98 18.09
CA PRO A 256 -23.88 1.28 18.77
C PRO A 256 -22.47 1.78 18.44
N GLY A 257 -22.32 2.51 17.32
CA GLY A 257 -21.06 3.16 16.96
C GLY A 257 -20.62 4.21 17.97
N VAL A 258 -21.57 4.90 18.63
CA VAL A 258 -21.25 5.93 19.64
C VAL A 258 -20.57 5.30 20.84
N ASP A 259 -21.18 4.24 21.39
CA ASP A 259 -20.63 3.50 22.54
C ASP A 259 -19.28 2.85 22.20
N ALA A 260 -19.15 2.31 20.98
CA ALA A 260 -17.90 1.72 20.51
C ALA A 260 -16.77 2.76 20.43
N LEU A 261 -17.03 3.95 19.88
CA LEU A 261 -16.04 5.03 19.83
C LEU A 261 -15.68 5.54 21.23
N ALA A 262 -16.66 5.67 22.13
CA ALA A 262 -16.40 6.06 23.52
C ALA A 262 -15.51 5.03 24.26
N LEU A 263 -15.77 3.74 24.04
CA LEU A 263 -14.93 2.66 24.58
C LEU A 263 -13.51 2.72 24.01
N LEU A 264 -13.36 2.87 22.69
CA LEU A 264 -12.04 3.00 22.06
C LEU A 264 -11.29 4.22 22.58
N ASN A 265 -11.96 5.36 22.75
CA ASN A 265 -11.34 6.56 23.29
C ASN A 265 -10.82 6.34 24.72
N THR A 266 -11.60 5.63 25.55
CA THR A 266 -11.19 5.24 26.91
C THR A 266 -9.95 4.34 26.89
N LEU A 267 -9.90 3.38 25.96
CA LEU A 267 -8.76 2.47 25.80
C LEU A 267 -7.50 3.19 25.31
N VAL A 268 -7.66 4.17 24.40
CA VAL A 268 -6.58 5.04 23.92
C VAL A 268 -6.03 5.87 25.07
N ALA A 269 -6.89 6.55 25.84
CA ALA A 269 -6.49 7.35 26.99
C ALA A 269 -5.76 6.52 28.07
N SER A 270 -6.12 5.25 28.20
CA SER A 270 -5.48 4.31 29.15
C SER A 270 -4.20 3.66 28.62
N GLY A 271 -3.79 3.94 27.37
CA GLY A 271 -2.65 3.30 26.71
C GLY A 271 -2.87 1.83 26.31
N LEU A 272 -4.07 1.29 26.54
CA LEU A 272 -4.44 -0.11 26.32
C LEU A 272 -4.84 -0.42 24.87
N ALA A 273 -5.17 0.61 24.09
CA ALA A 273 -5.41 0.47 22.64
C ALA A 273 -4.12 0.34 21.82
N GLY A 274 -2.94 0.53 22.44
CA GLY A 274 -1.65 0.28 21.82
C GLY A 274 -1.32 1.20 20.65
N THR A 275 -0.92 2.44 20.93
CA THR A 275 -0.09 3.24 20.02
C THR A 275 1.02 3.87 20.83
N ASN A 276 2.26 3.42 20.61
CA ASN A 276 3.45 4.02 21.21
C ASN A 276 3.72 5.36 20.51
N GLN A 277 2.89 6.34 20.80
CA GLN A 277 3.00 7.69 20.26
C GLN A 277 3.99 8.44 21.14
N ARG A 278 5.25 8.49 20.72
CA ARG A 278 6.20 9.45 21.28
C ARG A 278 5.81 10.80 20.70
N PRO A 279 5.38 11.81 21.50
CA PRO A 279 5.14 13.13 20.96
C PRO A 279 6.43 13.61 20.27
N ALA A 280 6.31 14.15 19.06
CA ALA A 280 7.42 14.81 18.41
C ALA A 280 7.93 15.90 19.35
N ASP A 281 9.19 15.80 19.76
CA ASP A 281 9.88 16.89 20.45
C ASP A 281 9.76 18.12 19.55
N ILE A 282 8.88 19.04 19.94
CA ILE A 282 8.92 20.41 19.46
C ILE A 282 10.18 20.97 20.12
N GLY A 283 11.30 20.91 19.39
CA GLY A 283 12.53 21.58 19.76
C GLY A 283 12.24 23.05 19.97
N THR A 284 12.06 23.45 21.22
CA THR A 284 12.20 24.83 21.66
C THR A 284 13.67 25.16 21.58
N ASP A 285 14.11 25.63 20.42
CA ASP A 285 15.33 26.42 20.33
C ASP A 285 15.00 27.82 20.86
N VAL A 286 15.12 27.96 22.17
CA VAL A 286 15.18 29.24 22.87
C VAL A 286 16.59 29.36 23.44
N THR A 287 17.45 30.08 22.71
CA THR A 287 18.64 30.81 23.20
C THR A 287 19.31 31.40 21.96
N GLY A 288 19.75 32.65 21.90
CA GLY A 288 19.86 33.77 22.83
C GLY A 288 20.45 34.95 22.07
#